data_AF-A0A0M0G2N9-F1
#
_entry.id   AF-A0A0M0G2N9-F1
#
_cell.length_a   1.000
_cell.length_b   1.000
_cell.length_c   1.000
_cell.angle_alpha   90.00
_cell.angle_beta   90.00
_cell.angle_gamma   90.00
#
_symmetry.space_group_name_H-M   'P 1'
#
loop_
_entity.id
_entity.type
_entity.pdbx_description
1 polymer ?
#
loop_
_entity_poly.entity_id
_entity_poly.type
_entity_poly.pdbx_seq_one_letter_code
_entity_poly.pdbx_strand_id
1 'polypeptide(L)'
;MTAIITIALILLISTIAILRFYPPLGRKPSKARVESSTAFKDGSFKNIEEINMGTSFSSTVGMLKDFMKKDTERKPAEAIPMVQIKPGTHIHETAITWFGHSATLLELEGKRLLLDPMFGKAPTPFPWLSGNRFSKGLPFSTEDLLPIDAILFSHDHYDHLDYGTIKLLKEYIPQFFVPIGVGSHLERWGVESGRITEADWWDELDWKGLKLAFTPSRHFSGRSVNDRNATLWGSWCIIGKSKKVFYSGDGGYGTHFKKIGENYGPFDLTIMECGQYDPRWKDVHMMPEETAQAHLDVGGDLMLPVHWGAFVLSFHSWTDPIERVSASAQQLNIPLLTPKIGERLVVEKGERGTPYWWEA
;
A
#
# COMPACT_ATOMS: atom_id res chain seq x y z
N MET A 1 -28.64 -6.72 -38.55
CA MET A 1 -27.72 -7.82 -38.20
C MET A 1 -26.26 -7.44 -38.42
N THR A 2 -25.88 -6.93 -39.61
CA THR A 2 -24.51 -6.47 -39.92
C THR A 2 -23.99 -5.39 -38.97
N ALA A 3 -24.76 -4.33 -38.69
CA ALA A 3 -24.33 -3.26 -37.77
C ALA A 3 -24.04 -3.74 -36.34
N ILE A 4 -24.83 -4.68 -35.82
CA ILE A 4 -24.62 -5.26 -34.46
C ILE A 4 -23.32 -6.07 -34.42
N ILE A 5 -23.07 -6.88 -35.46
CA ILE A 5 -21.83 -7.67 -35.58
C ILE A 5 -20.62 -6.74 -35.68
N THR A 6 -20.72 -5.66 -36.48
CA THR A 6 -19.65 -4.66 -36.60
C THR A 6 -19.36 -3.97 -35.27
N ILE A 7 -20.38 -3.55 -34.52
CA ILE A 7 -20.21 -2.92 -33.19
C ILE A 7 -19.55 -3.91 -32.21
N ALA A 8 -20.03 -5.15 -32.16
CA ALA A 8 -19.45 -6.18 -31.29
C ALA A 8 -17.97 -6.44 -31.62
N LEU A 9 -17.62 -6.49 -32.91
CA LEU A 9 -16.23 -6.67 -33.35
C LEU A 9 -15.35 -5.49 -32.96
N ILE A 10 -15.84 -4.25 -33.13
CA ILE A 10 -15.11 -3.04 -32.72
C ILE A 10 -14.86 -3.03 -31.21
N LEU A 11 -15.87 -3.38 -30.41
CA LEU A 11 -15.74 -3.46 -28.95
C LEU A 11 -14.74 -4.53 -28.53
N LEU A 12 -14.77 -5.70 -29.18
CA LEU A 12 -13.81 -6.78 -28.92
C LEU A 12 -12.37 -6.34 -29.25
N ILE A 13 -12.15 -5.77 -30.43
CA ILE A 13 -10.83 -5.29 -30.85
C ILE A 13 -10.33 -4.19 -29.92
N SER A 14 -11.19 -3.24 -29.55
CA SER A 14 -10.85 -2.15 -28.62
C SER A 14 -10.49 -2.68 -27.24
N THR A 15 -11.23 -3.67 -26.73
CA THR A 15 -10.94 -4.33 -25.45
C THR A 15 -9.58 -5.03 -25.49
N ILE A 16 -9.31 -5.80 -26.55
CA ILE A 16 -8.01 -6.48 -26.74
C ILE A 16 -6.88 -5.45 -26.83
N ALA A 17 -7.09 -4.34 -27.56
CA ALA A 17 -6.12 -3.27 -27.70
C ALA A 17 -5.82 -2.60 -26.34
N ILE A 18 -6.84 -2.32 -25.54
CA ILE A 18 -6.67 -1.77 -24.19
C ILE A 18 -5.88 -2.74 -23.31
N LEU A 19 -6.32 -4.01 -23.22
CA LEU A 19 -5.65 -5.02 -22.39
C LEU A 19 -4.18 -5.23 -22.79
N ARG A 20 -3.87 -5.10 -24.07
CA ARG A 20 -2.51 -5.32 -24.59
C ARG A 20 -1.63 -4.08 -24.51
N PHE A 21 -2.14 -2.92 -24.85
CA PHE A 21 -1.33 -1.72 -25.09
C PHE A 21 -1.49 -0.63 -24.03
N TYR A 22 -2.58 -0.61 -23.25
CA TYR A 22 -2.79 0.42 -22.24
C TYR A 22 -1.78 0.26 -21.08
N PRO A 23 -0.80 1.18 -20.93
CA PRO A 23 0.31 0.95 -20.01
C PRO A 23 -0.09 0.79 -18.53
N PRO A 24 -1.07 1.53 -17.96
CA PRO A 24 -1.41 1.44 -16.54
C PRO A 24 -1.80 0.05 -16.01
N LEU A 25 -2.26 -0.85 -16.89
CA LEU A 25 -2.55 -2.25 -16.55
C LEU A 25 -1.27 -3.05 -16.23
N GLY A 26 -0.10 -2.53 -16.60
CA GLY A 26 1.19 -3.18 -16.42
C GLY A 26 1.28 -4.51 -17.17
N ARG A 27 2.08 -5.47 -16.68
CA ARG A 27 2.38 -6.73 -17.40
C ARG A 27 2.33 -7.89 -16.44
N LYS A 28 1.60 -8.96 -16.80
CA LYS A 28 1.68 -10.23 -16.10
C LYS A 28 3.09 -10.82 -16.20
N PRO A 29 3.72 -11.30 -15.11
CA PRO A 29 5.05 -11.90 -15.17
C PRO A 29 5.06 -13.19 -15.99
N SER A 30 6.23 -13.52 -16.54
CA SER A 30 6.45 -14.82 -17.17
C SER A 30 6.49 -15.93 -16.11
N LYS A 31 6.16 -17.16 -16.51
CA LYS A 31 6.24 -18.32 -15.60
C LYS A 31 7.65 -18.48 -15.02
N ALA A 32 8.69 -18.37 -15.85
CA ALA A 32 10.08 -18.48 -15.44
C ALA A 32 10.51 -17.45 -14.37
N ARG A 33 9.82 -16.31 -14.29
CA ARG A 33 10.10 -15.27 -13.29
C ARG A 33 9.60 -15.63 -11.90
N VAL A 34 8.54 -16.44 -11.79
CA VAL A 34 7.81 -16.69 -10.53
C VAL A 34 7.85 -18.15 -10.08
N GLU A 35 8.18 -19.09 -10.97
CA GLU A 35 8.09 -20.53 -10.69
C GLU A 35 9.12 -21.03 -9.66
N SER A 36 10.16 -20.25 -9.35
CA SER A 36 11.10 -20.59 -8.27
C SER A 36 10.54 -20.34 -6.88
N SER A 37 9.47 -19.53 -6.75
CA SER A 37 8.86 -19.23 -5.46
C SER A 37 8.11 -20.43 -4.90
N THR A 38 8.34 -20.72 -3.62
CA THR A 38 7.59 -21.77 -2.92
C THR A 38 6.13 -21.39 -2.66
N ALA A 39 5.81 -20.09 -2.70
CA ALA A 39 4.45 -19.57 -2.57
C ALA A 39 3.66 -19.65 -3.89
N PHE A 40 4.32 -19.86 -5.04
CA PHE A 40 3.69 -19.99 -6.35
C PHE A 40 3.27 -21.45 -6.63
N LYS A 41 1.96 -21.73 -6.54
CA LYS A 41 1.40 -23.08 -6.71
C LYS A 41 0.21 -23.07 -7.67
N ASP A 42 0.14 -24.07 -8.54
CA ASP A 42 -0.96 -24.24 -9.50
C ASP A 42 -1.22 -22.99 -10.37
N GLY A 43 -0.14 -22.30 -10.76
CA GLY A 43 -0.20 -21.13 -11.64
C GLY A 43 -0.57 -19.80 -10.98
N SER A 44 -0.56 -19.73 -9.64
CA SER A 44 -0.84 -18.50 -8.88
C SER A 44 -0.13 -18.50 -7.52
N PHE A 45 0.10 -17.33 -6.94
CA PHE A 45 0.54 -17.22 -5.55
C PHE A 45 -0.58 -17.59 -4.57
N LYS A 46 -0.21 -18.23 -3.46
CA LYS A 46 -1.12 -18.70 -2.40
C LYS A 46 -0.74 -18.13 -1.04
N ASN A 47 -1.75 -17.85 -0.22
CA ASN A 47 -1.55 -17.45 1.17
C ASN A 47 -1.11 -18.65 2.02
N ILE A 48 -0.40 -18.36 3.12
CA ILE A 48 -0.04 -19.35 4.14
C ILE A 48 -1.31 -19.88 4.81
N GLU A 49 -2.24 -18.99 5.12
CA GLU A 49 -3.56 -19.29 5.68
C GLU A 49 -4.63 -19.10 4.62
N GLU A 50 -5.57 -20.04 4.51
CA GLU A 50 -6.66 -19.97 3.53
C GLU A 50 -7.50 -18.71 3.72
N ILE A 51 -7.85 -18.03 2.62
CA ILE A 51 -8.70 -16.84 2.66
C ILE A 51 -10.14 -17.23 2.31
N ASN A 52 -11.09 -16.79 3.14
CA ASN A 52 -12.51 -16.82 2.81
C ASN A 52 -12.96 -15.44 2.34
N MET A 53 -12.97 -15.25 1.03
CA MET A 53 -13.62 -14.09 0.41
C MET A 53 -15.11 -14.39 0.26
N GLY A 54 -15.98 -13.45 0.61
CA GLY A 54 -17.43 -13.54 0.36
C GLY A 54 -17.75 -13.55 -1.15
N THR A 55 -17.48 -14.66 -1.84
CA THR A 55 -17.53 -14.81 -3.31
C THR A 55 -18.86 -15.31 -3.85
N SER A 56 -19.91 -15.36 -3.02
CA SER A 56 -21.26 -15.69 -3.48
C SER A 56 -21.78 -14.66 -4.50
N PHE A 57 -22.60 -15.11 -5.45
CA PHE A 57 -23.30 -14.21 -6.37
C PHE A 57 -24.20 -13.21 -5.60
N SER A 58 -24.83 -13.67 -4.50
CA SER A 58 -25.65 -12.80 -3.64
C SER A 58 -24.83 -11.74 -2.91
N SER A 59 -23.61 -12.06 -2.44
CA SER A 59 -22.72 -11.08 -1.81
C SER A 59 -22.17 -10.09 -2.83
N THR A 60 -21.93 -10.51 -4.07
CA THR A 60 -21.51 -9.61 -5.17
C THR A 60 -22.59 -8.58 -5.52
N VAL A 61 -23.85 -9.01 -5.65
CA VAL A 61 -24.99 -8.09 -5.88
C VAL A 61 -25.22 -7.17 -4.67
N GLY A 62 -25.06 -7.69 -3.45
CA GLY A 62 -25.11 -6.89 -2.23
C GLY A 62 -24.04 -5.80 -2.21
N MET A 63 -22.79 -6.15 -2.48
CA MET A 63 -21.67 -5.20 -2.56
C MET A 63 -21.92 -4.10 -3.60
N LEU A 64 -22.41 -4.44 -4.79
CA LEU A 64 -22.74 -3.45 -5.82
C LEU A 64 -23.82 -2.47 -5.35
N LYS A 65 -24.87 -2.97 -4.67
CA LYS A 65 -25.92 -2.10 -4.09
C LYS A 65 -25.35 -1.19 -3.01
N ASP A 66 -24.50 -1.71 -2.14
CA ASP A 66 -23.87 -0.93 -1.08
C ASP A 66 -22.92 0.14 -1.64
N PHE A 67 -22.22 -0.15 -2.73
CA PHE A 67 -21.35 0.82 -3.42
C PHE A 67 -22.16 1.92 -4.08
N MET A 68 -23.32 1.60 -4.66
CA MET A 68 -24.23 2.58 -5.26
C MET A 68 -25.04 3.37 -4.23
N LYS A 69 -25.15 2.88 -2.98
CA LYS A 69 -25.84 3.60 -1.92
C LYS A 69 -25.10 4.92 -1.66
N LYS A 70 -25.83 6.03 -1.80
CA LYS A 70 -25.31 7.36 -1.52
C LYS A 70 -25.05 7.47 -0.02
N ASP A 71 -23.79 7.55 0.34
CA ASP A 71 -23.33 7.75 1.71
C ASP A 71 -22.37 8.94 1.70
N THR A 72 -22.78 10.02 2.36
CA THR A 72 -22.01 11.27 2.40
C THR A 72 -20.78 11.16 3.30
N GLU A 73 -20.78 10.21 4.24
CA GLU A 73 -19.74 10.09 5.26
C GLU A 73 -18.53 9.27 4.79
N ARG A 74 -18.63 8.58 3.64
CA ARG A 74 -17.52 7.82 3.04
C ARG A 74 -16.36 8.71 2.59
N LYS A 75 -16.60 10.00 2.42
CA LYS A 75 -15.59 10.98 2.03
C LYS A 75 -15.79 12.25 2.85
N PRO A 76 -14.74 13.04 3.08
CA PRO A 76 -14.88 14.31 3.76
C PRO A 76 -15.69 15.31 2.91
N ALA A 77 -16.42 16.19 3.59
CA ALA A 77 -17.17 17.27 2.95
C ALA A 77 -16.24 18.29 2.27
N GLU A 78 -15.10 18.57 2.90
CA GLU A 78 -14.06 19.47 2.41
C GLU A 78 -12.74 18.74 2.14
N ALA A 79 -11.75 19.46 1.61
CA ALA A 79 -10.42 18.88 1.45
C ALA A 79 -9.76 18.73 2.83
N ILE A 80 -9.21 17.56 3.10
CA ILE A 80 -8.47 17.33 4.36
C ILE A 80 -7.21 18.20 4.44
N PRO A 81 -6.82 18.66 5.64
CA PRO A 81 -5.69 19.55 5.81
C PRO A 81 -4.37 18.89 5.41
N MET A 82 -3.49 19.69 4.81
CA MET A 82 -2.13 19.29 4.45
C MET A 82 -1.12 20.29 5.02
N VAL A 83 0.05 19.78 5.41
CA VAL A 83 1.24 20.58 5.70
C VAL A 83 2.11 20.55 4.46
N GLN A 84 2.39 21.72 3.87
CA GLN A 84 3.28 21.80 2.70
C GLN A 84 4.70 21.38 3.10
N ILE A 85 5.27 20.46 2.35
CA ILE A 85 6.65 20.02 2.51
C ILE A 85 7.54 21.16 2.03
N LYS A 86 8.48 21.54 2.89
CA LYS A 86 9.58 22.41 2.48
C LYS A 86 10.78 21.53 2.16
N PRO A 87 11.47 21.74 1.03
CA PRO A 87 12.73 21.06 0.74
C PRO A 87 13.69 21.24 1.93
N GLY A 88 14.04 20.15 2.60
CA GLY A 88 14.85 20.15 3.82
C GLY A 88 16.01 19.16 3.75
N THR A 89 17.09 19.46 4.47
CA THR A 89 18.34 18.67 4.50
C THR A 89 18.38 17.67 5.67
N HIS A 90 17.32 17.53 6.45
CA HIS A 90 17.33 16.77 7.70
C HIS A 90 17.23 15.25 7.46
N ILE A 91 18.36 14.59 7.24
CA ILE A 91 18.43 13.13 7.03
C ILE A 91 19.04 12.35 8.20
N HIS A 92 19.39 13.03 9.29
CA HIS A 92 20.11 12.40 10.41
C HIS A 92 19.20 11.70 11.42
N GLU A 93 17.97 12.19 11.59
CA GLU A 93 16.98 11.60 12.47
C GLU A 93 16.18 10.52 11.75
N THR A 94 15.67 9.53 12.48
CA THR A 94 14.64 8.65 11.93
C THR A 94 13.32 9.40 11.95
N ALA A 95 12.71 9.61 10.79
CA ALA A 95 11.50 10.41 10.66
C ALA A 95 10.55 9.83 9.61
N ILE A 96 9.27 10.16 9.73
CA ILE A 96 8.25 9.80 8.76
C ILE A 96 7.56 11.04 8.22
N THR A 97 7.06 10.93 6.99
CA THR A 97 6.10 11.88 6.42
C THR A 97 5.04 11.07 5.70
N TRP A 98 3.78 11.21 6.12
CA TRP A 98 2.67 10.49 5.53
C TRP A 98 2.00 11.32 4.44
N PHE A 99 1.73 10.72 3.28
CA PHE A 99 1.10 11.40 2.15
C PHE A 99 -0.37 11.07 1.99
N GLY A 100 -0.96 10.29 2.91
CA GLY A 100 -2.32 9.75 2.82
C GLY A 100 -2.32 8.33 2.26
N HIS A 101 -3.35 7.55 2.59
CA HIS A 101 -3.42 6.12 2.27
C HIS A 101 -2.20 5.37 2.81
N SER A 102 -1.51 4.60 1.98
CA SER A 102 -0.31 3.84 2.31
C SER A 102 1.00 4.60 2.02
N ALA A 103 0.93 5.67 1.25
CA ALA A 103 2.10 6.39 0.76
C ALA A 103 2.84 7.09 1.90
N THR A 104 4.05 6.61 2.22
CA THR A 104 4.84 7.11 3.36
C THR A 104 6.30 7.28 2.96
N LEU A 105 6.89 8.41 3.31
CA LEU A 105 8.34 8.62 3.28
C LEU A 105 8.92 8.28 4.65
N LEU A 106 9.87 7.36 4.67
CA LEU A 106 10.69 7.02 5.82
C LEU A 106 12.10 7.55 5.60
N GLU A 107 12.57 8.37 6.53
CA GLU A 107 13.97 8.77 6.66
C GLU A 107 14.62 7.88 7.72
N LEU A 108 15.67 7.14 7.33
CA LEU A 108 16.37 6.21 8.22
C LEU A 108 17.85 6.13 7.84
N GLU A 109 18.73 6.46 8.79
CA GLU A 109 20.19 6.40 8.62
C GLU A 109 20.70 7.10 7.35
N GLY A 110 20.26 8.34 7.15
CA GLY A 110 20.67 9.14 6.00
C GLY A 110 19.98 8.80 4.69
N LYS A 111 19.00 7.89 4.68
CA LYS A 111 18.33 7.41 3.45
C LYS A 111 16.86 7.77 3.45
N ARG A 112 16.35 8.03 2.25
CA ARG A 112 14.92 8.26 1.99
C ARG A 112 14.29 7.07 1.29
N LEU A 113 13.37 6.40 1.99
CA LEU A 113 12.63 5.23 1.52
C LEU A 113 11.17 5.61 1.33
N LEU A 114 10.65 5.50 0.11
CA LEU A 114 9.22 5.61 -0.13
C LEU A 114 8.57 4.23 -0.05
N LEU A 115 7.50 4.13 0.73
CA LEU A 115 6.69 2.92 0.89
C LEU A 115 5.37 3.12 0.14
N ASP A 116 5.06 2.21 -0.78
CA ASP A 116 3.84 2.21 -1.60
C ASP A 116 3.38 3.61 -2.08
N PRO A 117 4.23 4.34 -2.81
CA PRO A 117 3.89 5.70 -3.22
C PRO A 117 2.78 5.69 -4.29
N MET A 118 1.57 6.05 -3.85
CA MET A 118 0.43 6.37 -4.70
C MET A 118 0.17 7.89 -4.65
N PHE A 119 0.74 8.63 -5.62
CA PHE A 119 0.60 10.09 -5.74
C PHE A 119 -0.48 10.54 -6.73
N GLY A 120 -1.04 9.61 -7.49
CA GLY A 120 -2.12 9.85 -8.43
C GLY A 120 -3.42 10.35 -7.78
N LYS A 121 -4.31 10.87 -8.61
CA LYS A 121 -5.59 11.43 -8.16
C LYS A 121 -6.61 10.37 -7.74
N ALA A 122 -6.51 9.15 -8.29
CA ALA A 122 -7.45 8.07 -8.04
C ALA A 122 -6.77 6.70 -8.23
N PRO A 123 -7.05 5.70 -7.39
CA PRO A 123 -6.41 4.38 -7.43
C PRO A 123 -7.10 3.47 -8.45
N THR A 124 -6.99 3.82 -9.72
CA THR A 124 -7.62 3.08 -10.83
C THR A 124 -6.79 3.24 -12.09
N PRO A 125 -6.81 2.25 -13.01
CA PRO A 125 -6.22 2.43 -14.33
C PRO A 125 -6.93 3.51 -15.15
N PHE A 126 -8.16 3.90 -14.80
CA PHE A 126 -8.98 4.85 -15.53
C PHE A 126 -9.40 6.02 -14.62
N PRO A 127 -8.48 6.92 -14.23
CA PRO A 127 -8.73 7.96 -13.23
C PRO A 127 -9.84 8.94 -13.61
N TRP A 128 -10.15 9.09 -14.90
CA TRP A 128 -11.27 9.92 -15.37
C TRP A 128 -12.66 9.34 -15.04
N LEU A 129 -12.74 8.10 -14.56
CA LEU A 129 -13.99 7.43 -14.17
C LEU A 129 -14.21 7.36 -12.66
N SER A 130 -13.28 7.89 -11.85
CA SER A 130 -13.30 7.73 -10.39
C SER A 130 -13.29 9.07 -9.65
N GLY A 131 -13.58 9.01 -8.35
CA GLY A 131 -13.42 10.14 -7.44
C GLY A 131 -11.96 10.50 -7.22
N ASN A 132 -11.72 11.77 -6.86
CA ASN A 132 -10.39 12.24 -6.53
C ASN A 132 -10.03 11.92 -5.07
N ARG A 133 -8.72 11.89 -4.79
CA ARG A 133 -8.18 11.87 -3.42
C ARG A 133 -8.75 12.99 -2.56
N PHE A 134 -8.95 12.72 -1.28
CA PHE A 134 -9.61 13.63 -0.33
C PHE A 134 -8.92 15.00 -0.20
N SER A 135 -7.59 15.02 -0.21
CA SER A 135 -6.79 16.25 -0.05
C SER A 135 -6.75 17.15 -1.30
N LYS A 136 -7.31 16.71 -2.43
CA LYS A 136 -7.34 17.44 -3.72
C LYS A 136 -5.96 17.85 -4.28
N GLY A 137 -4.88 17.23 -3.83
CA GLY A 137 -3.52 17.51 -4.30
C GLY A 137 -2.49 16.84 -3.41
N LEU A 138 -1.19 16.99 -3.70
CA LEU A 138 -0.10 16.53 -2.86
C LEU A 138 0.45 17.71 -2.02
N PRO A 139 1.11 17.43 -0.88
CA PRO A 139 1.73 18.48 -0.06
C PRO A 139 3.07 19.00 -0.64
N PHE A 140 3.35 18.76 -1.91
CA PHE A 140 4.58 19.16 -2.59
C PHE A 140 4.31 19.34 -4.09
N SER A 141 5.07 20.20 -4.76
CA SER A 141 5.17 20.15 -6.22
C SER A 141 6.12 19.03 -6.63
N THR A 142 6.00 18.53 -7.86
CA THR A 142 6.86 17.44 -8.35
C THR A 142 8.34 17.81 -8.36
N GLU A 143 8.67 19.10 -8.39
CA GLU A 143 10.03 19.66 -8.35
C GLU A 143 10.57 19.77 -6.91
N ASP A 144 9.69 19.78 -5.91
CA ASP A 144 10.05 19.87 -4.50
C ASP A 144 10.41 18.49 -3.89
N LEU A 145 10.21 17.41 -4.65
CA LEU A 145 10.46 16.07 -4.14
C LEU A 145 11.96 15.88 -3.90
N LEU A 146 12.31 15.65 -2.64
CA LEU A 146 13.67 15.38 -2.22
C LEU A 146 14.20 14.10 -2.90
N PRO A 147 15.51 13.98 -3.14
CA PRO A 147 16.09 12.74 -3.69
C PRO A 147 15.66 11.53 -2.87
N ILE A 148 15.12 10.53 -3.57
CA ILE A 148 14.64 9.25 -3.01
C ILE A 148 15.69 8.18 -3.30
N ASP A 149 16.18 7.50 -2.26
CA ASP A 149 17.20 6.47 -2.41
C ASP A 149 16.59 5.12 -2.84
N ALA A 150 15.44 4.76 -2.27
CA ALA A 150 14.74 3.53 -2.60
C ALA A 150 13.22 3.65 -2.48
N ILE A 151 12.54 2.79 -3.22
CA ILE A 151 11.09 2.63 -3.18
C ILE A 151 10.79 1.16 -2.89
N LEU A 152 9.99 0.91 -1.87
CA LEU A 152 9.57 -0.42 -1.45
C LEU A 152 8.09 -0.58 -1.76
N PHE A 153 7.73 -1.65 -2.46
CA PHE A 153 6.34 -1.99 -2.72
C PHE A 153 5.90 -3.22 -1.92
N SER A 154 4.69 -3.19 -1.36
CA SER A 154 4.10 -4.36 -0.68
C SER A 154 3.43 -5.31 -1.67
N HIS A 155 2.73 -4.78 -2.69
CA HIS A 155 2.00 -5.54 -3.70
C HIS A 155 1.63 -4.66 -4.91
N ASP A 156 0.86 -5.20 -5.86
CA ASP A 156 0.61 -4.59 -7.17
C ASP A 156 -0.75 -3.89 -7.32
N HIS A 157 -1.55 -3.66 -6.27
CA HIS A 157 -2.84 -2.98 -6.45
C HIS A 157 -2.67 -1.49 -6.81
N TYR A 158 -3.73 -0.90 -7.38
CA TYR A 158 -3.68 0.46 -7.94
C TYR A 158 -3.55 1.57 -6.90
N ASP A 159 -3.93 1.32 -5.65
CA ASP A 159 -3.80 2.22 -4.50
C ASP A 159 -2.43 2.14 -3.82
N HIS A 160 -1.57 1.20 -4.24
CA HIS A 160 -0.19 1.05 -3.76
C HIS A 160 0.82 1.30 -4.88
N LEU A 161 0.59 0.72 -6.06
CA LEU A 161 1.45 0.80 -7.24
C LEU A 161 0.78 1.64 -8.34
N ASP A 162 1.08 2.94 -8.36
CA ASP A 162 0.51 3.87 -9.34
C ASP A 162 1.43 4.12 -10.54
N TYR A 163 0.89 3.98 -11.75
CA TYR A 163 1.62 4.18 -13.01
C TYR A 163 2.17 5.60 -13.14
N GLY A 164 1.36 6.62 -12.81
CA GLY A 164 1.78 8.02 -12.89
C GLY A 164 2.94 8.31 -11.95
N THR A 165 2.87 7.75 -10.74
CA THR A 165 3.90 7.85 -9.71
C THR A 165 5.20 7.18 -10.15
N ILE A 166 5.16 5.97 -10.72
CA ILE A 166 6.38 5.34 -11.26
C ILE A 166 6.99 6.15 -12.40
N LYS A 167 6.15 6.70 -13.29
CA LYS A 167 6.61 7.55 -14.39
C LYS A 167 7.33 8.81 -13.93
N LEU A 168 6.92 9.37 -12.79
CA LEU A 168 7.59 10.48 -12.12
C LEU A 168 8.88 10.02 -11.41
N LEU A 169 8.78 9.02 -10.55
CA LEU A 169 9.84 8.64 -9.61
C LEU A 169 11.04 7.97 -10.28
N LYS A 170 10.86 7.31 -11.42
CA LYS A 170 11.97 6.63 -12.11
C LYS A 170 13.07 7.59 -12.59
N GLU A 171 12.74 8.86 -12.80
CA GLU A 171 13.66 9.93 -13.20
C GLU A 171 14.59 10.34 -12.06
N TYR A 172 14.21 10.04 -10.80
CA TYR A 172 15.04 10.26 -9.60
C TYR A 172 16.05 9.12 -9.35
N ILE A 173 16.06 8.10 -10.22
CA ILE A 173 16.99 6.96 -10.19
C ILE A 173 17.03 6.21 -8.82
N PRO A 174 15.89 5.88 -8.19
CA PRO A 174 15.90 5.09 -6.96
C PRO A 174 16.16 3.60 -7.23
N GLN A 175 16.54 2.87 -6.19
CA GLN A 175 16.44 1.40 -6.18
C GLN A 175 14.98 1.00 -5.89
N PHE A 176 14.44 0.03 -6.63
CA PHE A 176 13.11 -0.53 -6.41
C PHE A 176 13.23 -1.89 -5.73
N PHE A 177 12.59 -2.05 -4.59
CA PHE A 177 12.44 -3.33 -3.89
C PHE A 177 10.97 -3.74 -3.97
N VAL A 178 10.71 -4.88 -4.59
CA VAL A 178 9.35 -5.30 -4.90
C VAL A 178 9.16 -6.80 -4.65
N PRO A 179 7.92 -7.27 -4.46
CA PRO A 179 7.63 -8.69 -4.41
C PRO A 179 7.91 -9.34 -5.76
N ILE A 180 8.32 -10.60 -5.76
CA ILE A 180 8.56 -11.37 -6.98
C ILE A 180 7.35 -11.31 -7.95
N GLY A 181 7.64 -11.02 -9.22
CA GLY A 181 6.66 -10.82 -10.29
C GLY A 181 6.31 -9.36 -10.54
N VAL A 182 6.34 -8.49 -9.51
CA VAL A 182 5.95 -7.07 -9.64
C VAL A 182 6.91 -6.30 -10.54
N GLY A 183 8.17 -6.70 -10.63
CA GLY A 183 9.17 -6.06 -11.49
C GLY A 183 8.80 -6.08 -12.96
N SER A 184 7.93 -7.01 -13.40
CA SER A 184 7.43 -7.05 -14.78
C SER A 184 6.56 -5.83 -15.15
N HIS A 185 5.83 -5.25 -14.20
CA HIS A 185 5.11 -3.99 -14.40
C HIS A 185 6.10 -2.82 -14.52
N LEU A 186 7.09 -2.75 -13.63
CA LEU A 186 8.10 -1.69 -13.60
C LEU A 186 8.94 -1.66 -14.88
N GLU A 187 9.40 -2.81 -15.36
CA GLU A 187 10.11 -2.94 -16.64
C GLU A 187 9.24 -2.47 -17.81
N ARG A 188 7.94 -2.83 -17.84
CA ARG A 188 7.00 -2.35 -18.86
C ARG A 188 6.85 -0.82 -18.83
N TRP A 189 6.99 -0.19 -17.67
CA TRP A 189 6.92 1.26 -17.50
C TRP A 189 8.27 1.96 -17.72
N GLY A 190 9.30 1.19 -18.07
CA GLY A 190 10.62 1.66 -18.43
C GLY A 190 11.48 2.02 -17.23
N VAL A 191 11.35 1.28 -16.12
CA VAL A 191 12.38 1.18 -15.09
C VAL A 191 13.42 0.18 -15.58
N GLU A 192 14.70 0.51 -15.44
CA GLU A 192 15.79 -0.39 -15.82
C GLU A 192 15.85 -1.59 -14.90
N SER A 193 16.05 -2.79 -15.46
CA SER A 193 16.08 -4.05 -14.69
C SER A 193 17.14 -4.06 -13.59
N GLY A 194 18.31 -3.43 -13.82
CA GLY A 194 19.37 -3.32 -12.81
C GLY A 194 19.00 -2.51 -11.56
N ARG A 195 17.91 -1.75 -11.61
CA ARG A 195 17.36 -0.99 -10.48
C ARG A 195 16.20 -1.68 -9.78
N ILE A 196 15.83 -2.90 -10.20
CA ILE A 196 14.73 -3.66 -9.63
C ILE A 196 15.30 -4.87 -8.89
N THR A 197 14.98 -4.98 -7.61
CA THR A 197 15.27 -6.15 -6.79
C THR A 197 13.94 -6.77 -6.37
N GLU A 198 13.72 -8.00 -6.82
CA GLU A 198 12.56 -8.80 -6.44
C GLU A 198 12.88 -9.68 -5.22
N ALA A 199 11.94 -9.77 -4.28
CA ALA A 199 12.04 -10.60 -3.08
C ALA A 199 10.83 -11.54 -2.96
N ASP A 200 11.09 -12.77 -2.52
CA ASP A 200 10.08 -13.72 -2.03
C ASP A 200 9.93 -13.59 -0.51
N TRP A 201 8.91 -14.22 0.07
CA TRP A 201 8.76 -14.23 1.52
C TRP A 201 9.96 -14.84 2.23
N TRP A 202 10.39 -14.15 3.28
CA TRP A 202 11.56 -14.44 4.11
C TRP A 202 12.90 -14.21 3.43
N ASP A 203 12.93 -13.64 2.22
CA ASP A 203 14.17 -13.16 1.64
C ASP A 203 14.68 -11.94 2.43
N GLU A 204 15.98 -11.92 2.69
CA GLU A 204 16.69 -10.82 3.33
C GLU A 204 17.68 -10.20 2.35
N LEU A 205 17.65 -8.88 2.25
CA LEU A 205 18.47 -8.09 1.35
C LEU A 205 19.31 -7.10 2.16
N ASP A 206 20.62 -7.11 1.98
CA ASP A 206 21.50 -6.08 2.52
C ASP A 206 21.66 -4.95 1.51
N TRP A 207 21.24 -3.73 1.88
CA TRP A 207 21.32 -2.57 1.00
C TRP A 207 21.76 -1.32 1.75
N LYS A 208 22.92 -0.78 1.35
CA LYS A 208 23.51 0.46 1.91
C LYS A 208 23.57 0.49 3.45
N GLY A 209 23.72 -0.67 4.11
CA GLY A 209 23.77 -0.79 5.57
C GLY A 209 22.43 -0.98 6.26
N LEU A 210 21.31 -1.04 5.51
CA LEU A 210 20.02 -1.52 5.99
C LEU A 210 19.84 -2.98 5.60
N LYS A 211 19.21 -3.77 6.48
CA LYS A 211 18.65 -5.08 6.13
C LYS A 211 17.17 -4.90 5.82
N LEU A 212 16.75 -5.33 4.64
CA LEU A 212 15.37 -5.34 4.20
C LEU A 212 14.91 -6.79 4.12
N ALA A 213 13.96 -7.20 4.95
CA ALA A 213 13.34 -8.52 4.85
C ALA A 213 11.93 -8.39 4.29
N PHE A 214 11.62 -9.14 3.23
CA PHE A 214 10.27 -9.19 2.70
C PHE A 214 9.50 -10.31 3.40
N THR A 215 8.44 -9.99 4.12
CA THR A 215 7.73 -10.94 4.99
C THR A 215 6.30 -11.20 4.50
N PRO A 216 5.67 -12.32 4.91
CA PRO A 216 4.31 -12.61 4.49
C PRO A 216 3.29 -11.57 4.92
N SER A 217 2.22 -11.48 4.14
CA SER A 217 0.93 -10.87 4.49
C SER A 217 -0.19 -11.76 3.96
N ARG A 218 -1.39 -11.67 4.55
CA ARG A 218 -2.58 -12.39 4.11
C ARG A 218 -3.40 -11.52 3.15
N HIS A 219 -3.04 -11.50 1.86
CA HIS A 219 -3.66 -10.64 0.85
C HIS A 219 -3.73 -11.29 -0.53
N PHE A 220 -3.83 -10.49 -1.59
CA PHE A 220 -3.82 -10.94 -2.99
C PHE A 220 -3.21 -9.87 -3.90
N SER A 221 -3.11 -10.18 -5.20
CA SER A 221 -2.59 -9.28 -6.24
C SER A 221 -3.44 -9.36 -7.52
N GLY A 222 -3.24 -8.40 -8.41
CA GLY A 222 -3.81 -8.37 -9.76
C GLY A 222 -4.23 -6.98 -10.20
N ARG A 223 -4.04 -6.69 -11.49
CA ARG A 223 -4.31 -5.37 -12.08
C ARG A 223 -5.19 -5.44 -13.33
N SER A 224 -5.40 -6.61 -13.90
CA SER A 224 -6.00 -6.80 -15.21
C SER A 224 -6.87 -8.05 -15.27
N VAL A 225 -7.28 -8.43 -16.47
CA VAL A 225 -8.02 -9.66 -16.70
C VAL A 225 -7.04 -10.84 -16.69
N ASN A 226 -7.33 -11.88 -15.90
CA ASN A 226 -6.55 -13.13 -15.80
C ASN A 226 -5.13 -13.00 -15.19
N ASP A 227 -4.88 -11.98 -14.36
CA ASP A 227 -3.62 -11.82 -13.63
C ASP A 227 -3.78 -11.86 -12.09
N ARG A 228 -4.96 -12.23 -11.60
CA ARG A 228 -5.18 -12.43 -10.17
C ARG A 228 -4.14 -13.40 -9.59
N ASN A 229 -3.47 -12.95 -8.54
CA ASN A 229 -2.40 -13.69 -7.86
C ASN A 229 -1.22 -14.06 -8.77
N ALA A 230 -0.94 -13.26 -9.81
CA ALA A 230 0.19 -13.50 -10.71
C ALA A 230 1.52 -12.96 -10.17
N THR A 231 1.49 -11.99 -9.25
CA THR A 231 2.66 -11.48 -8.51
C THR A 231 2.50 -11.77 -7.03
N LEU A 232 3.59 -11.74 -6.27
CA LEU A 232 3.52 -11.86 -4.82
C LEU A 232 3.06 -10.54 -4.16
N TRP A 233 2.67 -10.62 -2.88
CA TRP A 233 2.30 -9.53 -1.97
C TRP A 233 2.93 -9.78 -0.60
N GLY A 234 3.05 -8.79 0.27
CA GLY A 234 3.66 -9.00 1.58
C GLY A 234 3.87 -7.72 2.38
N SER A 235 4.76 -7.81 3.35
CA SER A 235 5.16 -6.76 4.29
C SER A 235 6.69 -6.57 4.24
N TRP A 236 7.19 -5.49 4.84
CA TRP A 236 8.63 -5.20 4.89
C TRP A 236 9.11 -4.99 6.32
N CYS A 237 10.17 -5.70 6.71
CA CYS A 237 11.00 -5.36 7.87
C CYS A 237 12.20 -4.54 7.38
N ILE A 238 12.32 -3.31 7.85
CA ILE A 238 13.39 -2.36 7.49
C ILE A 238 14.25 -2.16 8.73
N ILE A 239 15.42 -2.80 8.75
CA ILE A 239 16.27 -2.93 9.93
C ILE A 239 17.53 -2.09 9.73
N GLY A 240 17.60 -0.96 10.43
CA GLY A 240 18.82 -0.18 10.61
C GLY A 240 19.61 -0.62 11.84
N LYS A 241 20.75 0.04 12.06
CA LYS A 241 21.56 -0.03 13.28
C LYS A 241 20.89 0.70 14.44
N SER A 242 20.22 1.83 14.19
CA SER A 242 19.60 2.64 15.24
C SER A 242 18.14 2.31 15.51
N LYS A 243 17.37 1.96 14.47
CA LYS A 243 15.92 1.78 14.51
C LYS A 243 15.48 0.64 13.59
N LYS A 244 14.44 -0.08 13.99
CA LYS A 244 13.73 -1.05 13.15
C LYS A 244 12.32 -0.58 12.85
N VAL A 245 11.93 -0.66 11.57
CA VAL A 245 10.60 -0.29 11.11
C VAL A 245 9.92 -1.50 10.46
N PHE A 246 8.68 -1.77 10.83
CA PHE A 246 7.83 -2.73 10.14
C PHE A 246 6.79 -1.99 9.30
N TYR A 247 6.61 -2.39 8.05
CA TYR A 247 5.53 -1.91 7.20
C TYR A 247 4.64 -3.08 6.78
N SER A 248 3.36 -3.05 7.17
CA SER A 248 2.45 -4.18 6.96
C SER A 248 2.10 -4.45 5.51
N GLY A 249 2.17 -3.43 4.63
CA GLY A 249 1.39 -3.46 3.41
C GLY A 249 -0.09 -3.60 3.74
N ASP A 250 -0.81 -4.36 2.91
CA ASP A 250 -2.19 -4.75 3.14
C ASP A 250 -2.27 -6.23 3.50
N GLY A 251 -3.24 -6.59 4.32
CA GLY A 251 -3.63 -7.96 4.57
C GLY A 251 -4.55 -8.12 5.76
N GLY A 252 -5.20 -9.28 5.81
CA GLY A 252 -5.99 -9.69 6.97
C GLY A 252 -5.12 -10.16 8.11
N TYR A 253 -5.70 -10.18 9.31
CA TYR A 253 -5.03 -10.71 10.49
C TYR A 253 -4.72 -12.21 10.37
N GLY A 254 -3.59 -12.64 10.95
CA GLY A 254 -3.15 -14.03 10.93
C GLY A 254 -1.88 -14.28 11.73
N THR A 255 -1.45 -15.54 11.76
CA THR A 255 -0.29 -16.04 12.52
C THR A 255 1.05 -15.45 12.09
N HIS A 256 1.13 -14.93 10.87
CA HIS A 256 2.34 -14.36 10.31
C HIS A 256 2.86 -13.15 11.11
N PHE A 257 2.00 -12.31 11.71
CA PHE A 257 2.45 -11.17 12.53
C PHE A 257 3.29 -11.61 13.71
N LYS A 258 2.81 -12.58 14.49
CA LYS A 258 3.57 -13.13 15.61
C LYS A 258 4.89 -13.75 15.16
N LYS A 259 4.88 -14.47 14.02
CA LYS A 259 6.10 -15.07 13.46
C LYS A 259 7.12 -14.02 13.02
N ILE A 260 6.65 -12.90 12.47
CA ILE A 260 7.49 -11.75 12.10
C ILE A 260 8.08 -11.12 13.35
N GLY A 261 7.27 -10.89 14.39
CA GLY A 261 7.74 -10.37 15.68
C GLY A 261 8.82 -11.24 16.33
N GLU A 262 8.62 -12.56 16.33
CA GLU A 262 9.61 -13.53 16.83
C GLU A 262 10.94 -13.50 16.07
N ASN A 263 10.90 -13.29 14.75
CA ASN A 263 12.08 -13.35 13.91
C ASN A 263 12.83 -12.00 13.84
N TYR A 264 12.12 -10.87 13.82
CA TYR A 264 12.68 -9.56 13.49
C TYR A 264 12.47 -8.49 14.56
N GLY A 265 11.48 -8.65 15.43
CA GLY A 265 11.13 -7.69 16.46
C GLY A 265 12.17 -7.56 17.58
N PRO A 266 11.90 -6.70 18.58
CA PRO A 266 10.85 -5.67 18.56
C PRO A 266 11.12 -4.58 17.51
N PHE A 267 10.10 -3.82 17.12
CA PHE A 267 10.19 -2.71 16.16
C PHE A 267 9.96 -1.37 16.85
N ASP A 268 10.80 -0.39 16.58
CA ASP A 268 10.63 0.97 17.08
C ASP A 268 9.41 1.68 16.47
N LEU A 269 9.08 1.35 15.22
CA LEU A 269 7.94 1.87 14.51
C LEU A 269 7.26 0.76 13.69
N THR A 270 5.94 0.69 13.78
CA THR A 270 5.13 -0.11 12.88
C THR A 270 4.21 0.81 12.08
N ILE A 271 4.23 0.66 10.77
CA ILE A 271 3.35 1.35 9.83
C ILE A 271 2.31 0.32 9.41
N MET A 272 1.07 0.46 9.92
CA MET A 272 0.06 -0.59 9.92
C MET A 272 -1.21 -0.16 9.21
N GLU A 273 -1.71 -0.94 8.26
CA GLU A 273 -3.02 -0.69 7.66
C GLU A 273 -4.15 -0.80 8.69
N CYS A 274 -5.14 0.10 8.60
CA CYS A 274 -6.34 0.08 9.45
C CYS A 274 -7.63 0.36 8.68
N GLY A 275 -7.56 0.48 7.36
CA GLY A 275 -8.64 1.00 6.51
C GLY A 275 -9.13 0.00 5.49
N GLN A 276 -10.14 0.41 4.72
CA GLN A 276 -10.72 -0.35 3.60
C GLN A 276 -11.23 -1.76 3.97
N TYR A 277 -11.52 -1.96 5.25
CA TYR A 277 -11.98 -3.22 5.79
C TYR A 277 -13.49 -3.39 5.63
N ASP A 278 -13.96 -4.64 5.68
CA ASP A 278 -15.37 -5.01 5.85
C ASP A 278 -15.42 -6.47 6.32
N PRO A 279 -16.40 -6.87 7.15
CA PRO A 279 -16.54 -8.26 7.60
C PRO A 279 -16.55 -9.31 6.46
N ARG A 280 -16.97 -8.95 5.24
CA ARG A 280 -17.00 -9.83 4.07
C ARG A 280 -15.62 -10.19 3.51
N TRP A 281 -14.59 -9.41 3.83
CA TRP A 281 -13.21 -9.61 3.36
C TRP A 281 -12.17 -9.34 4.45
N LYS A 282 -12.54 -9.50 5.73
CA LYS A 282 -11.65 -9.39 6.90
C LYS A 282 -10.38 -10.27 6.80
N ASP A 283 -10.41 -11.30 5.96
CA ASP A 283 -9.29 -12.19 5.74
C ASP A 283 -8.20 -11.56 4.84
N VAL A 284 -8.47 -10.41 4.23
CA VAL A 284 -7.51 -9.65 3.38
C VAL A 284 -7.35 -8.19 3.76
N HIS A 285 -8.13 -7.68 4.71
CA HIS A 285 -7.92 -6.38 5.35
C HIS A 285 -8.24 -6.50 6.83
N MET A 286 -7.37 -6.02 7.69
CA MET A 286 -7.58 -6.06 9.14
C MET A 286 -8.76 -5.19 9.55
N MET A 287 -9.55 -5.66 10.51
CA MET A 287 -10.39 -4.76 11.28
C MET A 287 -9.49 -3.83 12.12
N PRO A 288 -9.87 -2.57 12.42
CA PRO A 288 -9.00 -1.64 13.15
C PRO A 288 -8.53 -2.16 14.53
N GLU A 289 -9.33 -2.99 15.20
CA GLU A 289 -8.95 -3.67 16.44
C GLU A 289 -7.85 -4.71 16.21
N GLU A 290 -7.91 -5.43 15.08
CA GLU A 290 -6.89 -6.40 14.68
C GLU A 290 -5.59 -5.70 14.30
N THR A 291 -5.65 -4.49 13.73
CA THR A 291 -4.45 -3.65 13.49
C THR A 291 -3.68 -3.40 14.80
N ALA A 292 -4.40 -3.02 15.86
CA ALA A 292 -3.78 -2.76 17.17
C ALA A 292 -3.20 -4.05 17.78
N GLN A 293 -3.86 -5.19 17.60
CA GLN A 293 -3.32 -6.49 18.02
C GLN A 293 -2.09 -6.90 17.21
N ALA A 294 -2.11 -6.75 15.89
CA ALA A 294 -1.00 -7.06 15.00
C ALA A 294 0.25 -6.23 15.34
N HIS A 295 0.08 -4.97 15.73
CA HIS A 295 1.16 -4.13 16.25
C HIS A 295 1.84 -4.75 17.48
N LEU A 296 1.06 -5.28 18.43
CA LEU A 296 1.61 -5.96 19.60
C LEU A 296 2.30 -7.28 19.22
N ASP A 297 1.73 -8.03 18.27
CA ASP A 297 2.25 -9.33 17.86
C ASP A 297 3.60 -9.22 17.13
N VAL A 298 3.82 -8.13 16.38
CA VAL A 298 5.15 -7.85 15.82
C VAL A 298 6.12 -7.24 16.84
N GLY A 299 5.66 -6.91 18.04
CA GLY A 299 6.45 -6.27 19.09
C GLY A 299 6.77 -4.81 18.78
N GLY A 300 5.78 -4.05 18.31
CA GLY A 300 5.94 -2.62 18.02
C GLY A 300 5.92 -1.72 19.27
N ASP A 301 6.69 -0.63 19.22
CA ASP A 301 6.72 0.40 20.27
C ASP A 301 5.84 1.63 19.94
N LEU A 302 5.83 2.05 18.67
CA LEU A 302 5.07 3.20 18.16
C LEU A 302 4.33 2.79 16.89
N MET A 303 3.05 3.12 16.78
CA MET A 303 2.23 2.75 15.62
C MET A 303 1.83 3.98 14.80
N LEU A 304 2.07 3.92 13.48
CA LEU A 304 1.51 4.84 12.49
C LEU A 304 0.39 4.10 11.72
N PRO A 305 -0.90 4.40 11.95
CA PRO A 305 -1.99 3.84 11.17
C PRO A 305 -2.04 4.45 9.76
N VAL A 306 -2.14 3.59 8.73
CA VAL A 306 -2.19 3.96 7.30
C VAL A 306 -3.40 3.30 6.61
N HIS A 307 -3.51 3.43 5.29
CA HIS A 307 -4.62 2.90 4.46
C HIS A 307 -5.97 3.62 4.61
N TRP A 308 -5.95 4.79 5.24
CA TRP A 308 -7.11 5.68 5.42
C TRP A 308 -6.81 7.09 4.91
N GLY A 309 -7.79 7.99 4.99
CA GLY A 309 -7.57 9.43 4.79
C GLY A 309 -7.19 9.84 3.36
N ALA A 310 -7.51 9.05 2.33
CA ALA A 310 -7.22 9.43 0.95
C ALA A 310 -8.29 9.06 -0.08
N PHE A 311 -8.85 7.85 -0.01
CA PHE A 311 -9.73 7.31 -1.05
C PHE A 311 -10.92 6.55 -0.46
N VAL A 312 -12.00 6.45 -1.23
CA VAL A 312 -13.16 5.59 -0.91
C VAL A 312 -12.96 4.24 -1.59
N LEU A 313 -12.53 3.21 -0.85
CA LEU A 313 -12.38 1.85 -1.36
C LEU A 313 -13.20 0.82 -0.54
N SER A 314 -13.86 1.24 0.54
CA SER A 314 -14.80 0.46 1.33
C SER A 314 -16.06 1.27 1.69
N PHE A 315 -16.92 0.68 2.53
CA PHE A 315 -18.25 1.18 2.87
C PHE A 315 -18.32 2.01 4.15
N HIS A 316 -17.30 1.94 5.01
CA HIS A 316 -17.23 2.71 6.26
C HIS A 316 -17.06 4.22 6.00
N SER A 317 -17.34 5.05 7.00
CA SER A 317 -17.03 6.49 6.90
C SER A 317 -15.52 6.69 6.79
N TRP A 318 -15.08 7.85 6.28
CA TRP A 318 -13.65 8.06 6.06
C TRP A 318 -12.83 8.21 7.37
N THR A 319 -13.47 8.59 8.49
CA THR A 319 -12.84 8.73 9.82
C THR A 319 -12.90 7.45 10.66
N ASP A 320 -13.85 6.56 10.40
CA ASP A 320 -14.06 5.35 11.19
C ASP A 320 -12.76 4.52 11.40
N PRO A 321 -11.90 4.29 10.38
CA PRO A 321 -10.62 3.60 10.56
C PRO A 321 -9.74 4.18 11.67
N ILE A 322 -9.54 5.50 11.67
CA ILE A 322 -8.65 6.15 12.63
C ILE A 322 -9.30 6.24 14.01
N GLU A 323 -10.61 6.43 14.09
CA GLU A 323 -11.35 6.47 15.34
C GLU A 323 -11.29 5.13 16.08
N ARG A 324 -11.55 4.02 15.36
CA ARG A 324 -11.55 2.68 15.95
C ARG A 324 -10.16 2.21 16.35
N VAL A 325 -9.16 2.38 15.49
CA VAL A 325 -7.78 1.99 15.85
C VAL A 325 -7.26 2.86 17.01
N SER A 326 -7.65 4.13 17.10
CA SER A 326 -7.28 5.00 18.23
C SER A 326 -7.91 4.54 19.54
N ALA A 327 -9.18 4.12 19.52
CA ALA A 327 -9.84 3.54 20.69
C ALA A 327 -9.17 2.24 21.15
N SER A 328 -8.84 1.33 20.23
CA SER A 328 -8.11 0.10 20.55
C SER A 328 -6.71 0.38 21.07
N ALA A 329 -5.99 1.31 20.45
CA ALA A 329 -4.66 1.72 20.89
C ALA A 329 -4.68 2.30 22.30
N GLN A 330 -5.69 3.11 22.64
CA GLN A 330 -5.88 3.63 23.99
C GLN A 330 -6.10 2.50 25.01
N GLN A 331 -6.96 1.53 24.70
CA GLN A 331 -7.24 0.38 25.57
C GLN A 331 -6.00 -0.48 25.81
N LEU A 332 -5.15 -0.63 24.79
CA LEU A 332 -3.94 -1.44 24.82
C LEU A 332 -2.67 -0.66 25.22
N ASN A 333 -2.79 0.63 25.55
CA ASN A 333 -1.68 1.54 25.87
C ASN A 333 -0.63 1.65 24.75
N ILE A 334 -1.06 1.60 23.49
CA ILE A 334 -0.21 1.73 22.30
C ILE A 334 -0.03 3.22 21.96
N PRO A 335 1.20 3.74 21.91
CA PRO A 335 1.50 5.06 21.38
C PRO A 335 1.18 5.15 19.87
N LEU A 336 0.44 6.18 19.47
CA LEU A 336 0.12 6.46 18.06
C LEU A 336 0.88 7.68 17.52
N LEU A 337 1.26 7.60 16.25
CA LEU A 337 1.57 8.75 15.40
C LEU A 337 0.38 9.02 14.48
N THR A 338 -0.15 10.24 14.51
CA THR A 338 -1.24 10.66 13.63
C THR A 338 -0.91 11.96 12.88
N PRO A 339 0.14 11.98 12.03
CA PRO A 339 0.50 13.17 11.26
C PRO A 339 -0.63 13.63 10.33
N LYS A 340 -0.74 14.93 10.10
CA LYS A 340 -1.42 15.45 8.92
C LYS A 340 -0.68 15.02 7.66
N ILE A 341 -1.37 15.02 6.52
CA ILE A 341 -0.72 14.79 5.23
C ILE A 341 0.40 15.80 5.02
N GLY A 342 1.62 15.32 4.78
CA GLY A 342 2.83 16.14 4.60
C GLY A 342 3.50 16.61 5.90
N GLU A 343 2.95 16.30 7.07
CA GLU A 343 3.60 16.58 8.35
C GLU A 343 4.76 15.60 8.59
N ARG A 344 5.97 16.15 8.79
CA ARG A 344 7.15 15.37 9.13
C ARG A 344 7.22 15.19 10.64
N LEU A 345 7.30 13.94 11.11
CA LEU A 345 7.44 13.59 12.52
C LEU A 345 8.68 12.75 12.75
N VAL A 346 9.42 13.05 13.83
CA VAL A 346 10.57 12.25 14.25
C VAL A 346 10.05 11.02 15.01
N VAL A 347 10.64 9.85 14.75
CA VAL A 347 10.29 8.59 15.40
C VAL A 347 10.95 8.52 16.77
N GLU A 348 10.39 9.24 17.73
CA GLU A 348 10.89 9.34 19.11
C GLU A 348 9.78 9.16 20.14
N LYS A 349 10.17 8.72 21.33
CA LYS A 349 9.22 8.46 22.41
C LYS A 349 8.61 9.77 22.91
N GLY A 350 7.31 9.95 22.68
CA GLY A 350 6.54 11.12 23.11
C GLY A 350 6.03 11.98 21.95
N GLU A 351 6.56 11.78 20.74
CA GLU A 351 6.02 12.39 19.53
C GLU A 351 4.66 11.75 19.19
N ARG A 352 3.70 12.55 18.77
CA ARG A 352 2.32 12.11 18.48
C ARG A 352 1.76 12.70 17.19
N GLY A 353 2.37 13.76 16.66
CA GLY A 353 1.81 14.54 15.54
C GLY A 353 0.66 15.46 15.98
N THR A 354 -0.14 15.92 15.01
CA THR A 354 -1.34 16.69 15.35
C THR A 354 -2.44 15.76 15.87
N PRO A 355 -2.90 15.88 17.12
CA PRO A 355 -3.99 15.05 17.63
C PRO A 355 -5.32 15.41 16.95
N TYR A 356 -6.13 14.39 16.63
CA TYR A 356 -7.53 14.51 16.21
C TYR A 356 -7.82 15.49 15.05
N TRP A 357 -6.88 15.67 14.12
CA TRP A 357 -7.07 16.62 13.00
C TRP A 357 -8.20 16.23 12.04
N TRP A 358 -8.69 15.00 12.11
CA TRP A 358 -9.80 14.49 11.30
C TRP A 358 -11.18 14.86 11.86
N GLU A 359 -11.26 15.41 13.08
CA GLU A 359 -12.50 15.87 13.73
C GLU A 359 -12.84 17.34 13.41
N ALA A 360 -11.96 18.04 12.68
CA ALA A 360 -11.98 19.49 12.50
C ALA A 360 -12.91 20.01 11.40
#